data_AF-A0A969FM10-F1
#
_entry.id   AF-A0A969FM10-F1
#
_cell.length_a   1.000
_cell.length_b   1.000
_cell.length_c   1.000
_cell.angle_alpha   90.00
_cell.angle_beta   90.00
_cell.angle_gamma   90.00
#
_symmetry.space_group_name_H-M   'P 1'
#
loop_
_entity.id
_entity.type
_entity.pdbx_description
1 polymer ?
#
loop_
_entity_poly.entity_id
_entity_poly.type
_entity_poly.pdbx_seq_one_letter_code
_entity_poly.pdbx_strand_id
1 'polypeptide(L)'
;CLVFSLLLPRITQRLGCRTTHVLSLLAGGVGLLSLGLVPRAGWVLVPMLGFGIAWASTLSMPYAMLSPVLPQGDRGVYIGLFNAFITIPQIVAALGLGWAIEVLFAGDQLMAVMFGGVALLIAAGLAARIRLDTPNEGAIDPVSGRAKPSAKK
;
A
#
# COMPACT_ATOMS: atom_id res chain seq x y z
N CYS A 1 -2.84 -7.84 9.62
CA CYS A 1 -3.11 -7.64 8.18
C CYS A 1 -4.53 -8.07 7.81
N LEU A 2 -4.91 -9.35 7.93
CA LEU A 2 -6.25 -9.86 7.57
C LEU A 2 -7.42 -9.08 8.20
N VAL A 3 -7.40 -8.88 9.51
CA VAL A 3 -8.45 -8.13 10.22
C VAL A 3 -8.54 -6.67 9.74
N PHE A 4 -7.39 -6.04 9.47
CA PHE A 4 -7.34 -4.67 8.97
C PHE A 4 -7.77 -4.57 7.50
N SER A 5 -7.41 -5.53 6.65
CA SER A 5 -7.90 -5.64 5.27
C SER A 5 -9.42 -5.79 5.19
N LEU A 6 -10.07 -6.38 6.20
CA LEU A 6 -11.54 -6.44 6.29
C LEU A 6 -12.18 -5.13 6.75
N LEU A 7 -11.43 -4.29 7.48
CA LEU A 7 -11.85 -2.96 7.92
C LEU A 7 -11.57 -1.88 6.86
N LEU A 8 -10.58 -2.10 6.00
CA LEU A 8 -10.17 -1.20 4.91
C LEU A 8 -11.35 -0.71 4.07
N PRO A 9 -12.26 -1.57 3.56
CA PRO A 9 -13.34 -1.12 2.69
C PRO A 9 -14.26 -0.10 3.38
N ARG A 10 -14.49 -0.25 4.68
CA ARG A 10 -15.31 0.70 5.46
C ARG A 10 -14.60 2.03 5.71
N ILE A 11 -13.28 1.99 5.90
CA ILE A 11 -12.44 3.18 6.08
C ILE A 11 -12.34 3.94 4.76
N THR A 12 -12.09 3.22 3.66
CA THR A 12 -12.03 3.77 2.31
C THR A 12 -13.35 4.40 1.88
N GLN A 13 -14.50 3.84 2.29
CA GLN A 13 -15.81 4.44 2.04
C GLN A 13 -16.03 5.80 2.73
N ARG A 14 -15.31 6.10 3.82
CA ARG A 14 -15.46 7.36 4.55
C ARG A 14 -14.37 8.38 4.23
N LEU A 15 -13.15 7.93 3.95
CA LEU A 15 -11.96 8.78 3.80
C LEU A 15 -11.43 8.85 2.36
N GLY A 16 -11.87 7.94 1.50
CA GLY A 16 -11.38 7.77 0.14
C GLY A 16 -10.09 6.94 0.03
N CYS A 17 -9.85 6.35 -1.15
CA CYS A 17 -8.72 5.53 -1.54
C CYS A 17 -7.40 6.25 -1.34
N ARG A 18 -7.30 7.52 -1.78
CA ARG A 18 -6.07 8.31 -1.63
C ARG A 18 -5.71 8.51 -0.16
N THR A 19 -6.64 9.01 0.63
CA THR A 19 -6.39 9.38 2.03
C THR A 19 -6.13 8.14 2.88
N THR A 20 -6.85 7.04 2.61
CA THR A 20 -6.61 5.76 3.26
C THR A 20 -5.21 5.22 2.93
N HIS A 21 -4.78 5.34 1.67
CA HIS A 21 -3.45 4.91 1.25
C HIS A 21 -2.34 5.72 1.93
N VAL A 22 -2.44 7.05 1.91
CA VAL A 22 -1.46 7.94 2.55
C VAL A 22 -1.37 7.67 4.07
N LEU A 23 -2.51 7.55 4.76
CA LEU A 23 -2.53 7.29 6.20
C LEU A 23 -1.91 5.94 6.55
N SER A 24 -2.17 4.92 5.73
CA SER A 24 -1.58 3.59 5.94
C SER A 24 -0.06 3.58 5.71
N LEU A 25 0.44 4.29 4.70
CA LEU A 25 1.88 4.43 4.43
C LEU A 25 2.58 5.20 5.55
N LEU A 26 1.96 6.25 6.08
CA LEU A 26 2.46 6.97 7.26
C LEU A 26 2.55 6.04 8.48
N ALA A 27 1.49 5.28 8.76
CA ALA A 27 1.47 4.33 9.87
C ALA A 27 2.54 3.24 9.73
N GLY A 28 2.78 2.72 8.51
CA GLY A 28 3.84 1.75 8.25
C GLY A 28 5.25 2.34 8.30
N GLY A 29 5.44 3.55 7.76
CA GLY A 29 6.73 4.24 7.80
C GLY A 29 7.16 4.58 9.23
N VAL A 30 6.24 5.14 10.03
CA VAL A 30 6.47 5.39 11.47
C VAL A 30 6.66 4.07 12.22
N GLY A 31 5.89 3.03 11.88
CA GLY A 31 6.06 1.69 12.45
C GLY A 31 7.46 1.13 12.24
N LEU A 32 7.96 1.13 11.00
CA LEU A 32 9.31 0.65 10.68
C LEU A 32 10.42 1.51 11.29
N LEU A 33 10.27 2.83 11.35
CA LEU A 33 11.24 3.71 12.02
C LEU A 33 11.27 3.46 13.53
N SER A 34 10.12 3.17 14.14
CA SER A 34 10.04 2.85 15.56
C SER A 34 10.78 1.58 15.95
N LEU A 35 11.16 0.69 15.00
CA LEU A 35 11.98 -0.49 15.29
C LEU A 35 13.35 -0.13 15.85
N GLY A 36 13.93 1.01 15.47
CA GLY A 36 15.21 1.48 16.01
C GLY A 36 15.15 1.85 17.50
N LEU A 37 13.94 2.04 18.05
CA LEU A 37 13.71 2.41 19.45
C LEU A 37 13.23 1.21 20.30
N VAL A 38 13.04 0.03 19.70
CA VAL A 38 12.50 -1.14 20.41
C VAL A 38 13.60 -1.82 21.25
N PRO A 39 13.49 -1.84 22.59
CA PRO A 39 14.53 -2.42 23.45
C PRO A 39 14.39 -3.93 23.68
N ARG A 40 13.21 -4.51 23.37
CA ARG A 40 12.87 -5.91 23.65
C ARG A 40 12.02 -6.52 22.54
N ALA A 41 12.30 -7.79 22.20
CA ALA A 41 11.63 -8.55 21.13
C ALA A 41 10.08 -8.53 21.21
N GLY A 42 9.50 -8.48 22.41
CA GLY A 42 8.04 -8.44 22.59
C GLY A 42 7.36 -7.17 22.06
N TRP A 43 8.09 -6.07 21.89
CA TRP A 43 7.52 -4.80 21.43
C TRP A 43 7.57 -4.63 19.91
N VAL A 44 8.24 -5.55 19.19
CA VAL A 44 8.35 -5.55 17.71
C VAL A 44 7.01 -5.76 17.02
N LEU A 45 6.05 -6.40 17.72
CA LEU A 45 4.69 -6.65 17.22
C LEU A 45 3.95 -5.36 16.85
N VAL A 46 4.18 -4.27 17.59
CA VAL A 46 3.49 -2.98 17.36
C VAL A 46 3.94 -2.32 16.04
N PRO A 47 5.26 -2.13 15.79
CA PRO A 47 5.80 -1.79 14.47
C PRO A 47 5.28 -2.67 13.33
N MET A 48 5.24 -3.99 13.53
CA MET A 48 4.84 -4.95 12.50
C MET A 48 3.34 -4.86 12.16
N LEU A 49 2.50 -4.49 13.13
CA LEU A 49 1.09 -4.15 12.87
C LEU A 49 0.98 -2.94 11.93
N GLY A 50 1.75 -1.88 12.18
CA GLY A 50 1.81 -0.69 11.32
C GLY A 50 2.32 -1.02 9.91
N PHE A 51 3.39 -1.79 9.80
CA PHE A 51 3.92 -2.25 8.51
C PHE A 51 2.90 -3.09 7.74
N GLY A 52 2.20 -4.01 8.43
CA GLY A 52 1.18 -4.85 7.82
C GLY A 52 -0.03 -4.06 7.27
N ILE A 53 -0.35 -2.92 7.90
CA ILE A 53 -1.34 -1.95 7.43
C ILE A 53 -0.89 -1.31 6.11
N ALA A 54 0.34 -0.79 6.07
CA ALA A 54 0.90 -0.19 4.85
C ALA A 54 0.98 -1.20 3.70
N TRP A 55 1.47 -2.41 3.97
CA TRP A 55 1.61 -3.46 2.97
C TRP A 55 0.27 -3.84 2.33
N ALA A 56 -0.77 -4.04 3.15
CA ALA A 56 -2.10 -4.35 2.66
C ALA A 56 -2.63 -3.25 1.73
N SER A 57 -2.39 -1.99 2.10
CA SER A 57 -2.82 -0.85 1.28
C SER A 57 -2.04 -0.72 -0.03
N THR A 58 -0.74 -1.02 -0.06
CA THR A 58 0.08 -0.93 -1.28
C THR A 58 -0.38 -1.92 -2.35
N LEU A 59 -0.90 -3.08 -1.95
CA LEU A 59 -1.47 -4.03 -2.91
C LEU A 59 -2.87 -3.62 -3.38
N SER A 60 -3.72 -3.11 -2.48
CA SER A 60 -5.14 -2.86 -2.80
C SER A 60 -5.44 -1.50 -3.42
N MET A 61 -4.78 -0.43 -2.95
CA MET A 61 -5.15 0.95 -3.31
C MET A 61 -4.74 1.34 -4.73
N PRO A 62 -3.53 1.02 -5.22
CA PRO A 62 -3.18 1.27 -6.61
C PRO A 62 -4.11 0.57 -7.60
N TYR A 63 -4.51 -0.67 -7.28
CA TYR A 63 -5.50 -1.41 -8.06
C TYR A 63 -6.86 -0.70 -8.06
N ALA A 64 -7.34 -0.26 -6.89
CA ALA A 64 -8.59 0.48 -6.76
C ALA A 64 -8.56 1.82 -7.53
N MET A 65 -7.41 2.49 -7.60
CA MET A 65 -7.22 3.71 -8.37
C MET A 65 -7.16 3.46 -9.89
N LEU A 66 -6.61 2.32 -10.32
CA LEU A 66 -6.43 1.99 -11.74
C LEU A 66 -7.66 1.32 -12.37
N SER A 67 -8.37 0.46 -11.65
CA SER A 67 -9.49 -0.33 -12.19
C SER A 67 -10.61 0.48 -12.88
N PRO A 68 -10.97 1.71 -12.46
CA PRO A 68 -12.06 2.47 -13.10
C PRO A 68 -11.67 3.08 -14.45
N VAL A 69 -10.38 3.26 -14.71
CA VAL A 69 -9.88 3.92 -15.94
C VAL A 69 -9.53 2.92 -17.05
N LEU A 70 -9.65 1.61 -16.80
CA LEU A 70 -9.27 0.57 -17.76
C LEU A 70 -10.40 0.25 -18.75
N PRO A 71 -10.08 0.10 -20.06
CA PRO A 71 -11.03 -0.34 -21.07
C PRO A 71 -11.66 -1.70 -20.72
N GLN A 72 -12.98 -1.84 -20.91
CA GLN A 72 -13.70 -3.04 -20.48
C GLN A 72 -13.33 -4.31 -21.28
N GLY A 73 -12.90 -4.16 -22.54
CA GLY A 73 -12.54 -5.28 -23.41
C GLY A 73 -11.29 -6.04 -22.97
N ASP A 74 -10.31 -5.33 -22.40
CA ASP A 74 -8.98 -5.89 -22.10
C ASP A 74 -8.59 -5.74 -20.61
N ARG A 75 -9.56 -5.49 -19.73
CA ARG A 75 -9.32 -5.26 -18.30
C ARG A 75 -8.43 -6.33 -17.67
N GLY A 76 -8.63 -7.60 -18.04
CA GLY A 76 -7.82 -8.71 -17.53
C GLY A 76 -6.33 -8.60 -17.90
N VAL A 77 -6.04 -8.19 -19.13
CA VAL A 77 -4.66 -8.03 -19.64
C VAL A 77 -3.96 -6.87 -18.93
N TYR A 78 -4.63 -5.72 -18.81
CA TYR A 78 -4.07 -4.55 -18.12
C TYR A 78 -3.86 -4.79 -16.62
N ILE A 79 -4.77 -5.50 -15.96
CA ILE A 79 -4.59 -5.90 -14.55
C ILE A 79 -3.44 -6.91 -14.38
N GLY A 80 -3.32 -7.89 -15.29
CA GLY A 80 -2.20 -8.83 -15.27
C GLY A 80 -0.85 -8.14 -15.43
N LEU A 81 -0.77 -7.18 -16.37
CA LEU A 81 0.43 -6.38 -16.60
C LEU A 81 0.80 -5.52 -15.37
N PHE A 82 -0.19 -4.90 -14.72
CA PHE A 82 0.02 -4.15 -13.49
C PHE A 82 0.64 -5.01 -12.37
N ASN A 83 0.15 -6.23 -12.18
CA ASN A 83 0.71 -7.16 -11.19
C ASN A 83 2.13 -7.62 -11.55
N ALA A 84 2.42 -7.78 -12.84
CA ALA A 84 3.78 -8.08 -13.30
C ALA A 84 4.76 -6.94 -12.95
N PHE A 85 4.35 -5.68 -13.12
CA PHE A 85 5.16 -4.52 -12.74
C PHE A 85 5.41 -4.39 -11.23
N ILE A 86 4.54 -4.92 -10.37
CA ILE A 86 4.79 -4.97 -8.92
C ILE A 86 5.73 -6.15 -8.59
N THR A 87 5.49 -7.29 -9.21
CA THR A 87 6.16 -8.55 -8.84
C THR A 87 7.60 -8.60 -9.35
N ILE A 88 7.87 -8.09 -10.55
CA ILE A 88 9.23 -8.13 -11.13
C ILE A 88 10.24 -7.37 -10.25
N PRO A 89 10.02 -6.10 -9.86
CA PRO A 89 10.90 -5.40 -8.93
C PRO A 89 10.98 -6.09 -7.56
N GLN A 90 9.88 -6.69 -7.09
CA GLN A 90 9.87 -7.41 -5.82
C GLN A 90 10.76 -8.67 -5.86
N ILE A 91 10.77 -9.41 -6.98
CA ILE A 91 11.66 -10.57 -7.15
C ILE A 91 13.12 -10.11 -7.19
N VAL A 92 13.41 -9.05 -7.96
CA VAL A 92 14.77 -8.48 -8.03
C VAL A 92 15.23 -8.03 -6.64
N ALA A 93 14.37 -7.34 -5.89
CA ALA A 93 14.66 -6.95 -4.51
C ALA A 93 14.87 -8.18 -3.62
N ALA A 94 13.99 -9.19 -3.67
CA ALA A 94 14.11 -10.38 -2.82
C ALA A 94 15.42 -11.15 -3.05
N LEU A 95 15.92 -11.19 -4.28
CA LEU A 95 17.20 -11.83 -4.63
C LEU A 95 18.41 -10.93 -4.32
N GLY A 96 18.29 -9.61 -4.48
CA GLY A 96 19.37 -8.66 -4.33
C GLY A 96 19.50 -8.01 -2.95
N LEU A 97 18.49 -8.11 -2.08
CA LEU A 97 18.44 -7.37 -0.82
C LEU A 97 19.55 -7.78 0.15
N GLY A 98 19.92 -9.06 0.21
CA GLY A 98 21.03 -9.52 1.05
C GLY A 98 22.35 -8.85 0.68
N TRP A 99 22.69 -8.86 -0.61
CA TRP A 99 23.86 -8.15 -1.13
C TRP A 99 23.78 -6.64 -0.91
N ALA A 100 22.60 -6.05 -1.12
CA ALA A 100 22.39 -4.63 -0.91
C ALA A 100 22.59 -4.21 0.56
N ILE A 101 22.20 -5.05 1.54
CA ILE A 101 22.43 -4.80 2.96
C ILE A 101 23.92 -4.83 3.29
N GLU A 102 24.66 -5.81 2.76
CA GLU A 102 26.10 -5.93 2.98
C GLU A 102 26.87 -4.72 2.43
N VAL A 103 26.55 -4.29 1.19
CA VAL A 103 27.26 -3.19 0.53
C VAL A 103 26.82 -1.82 1.04
N LEU A 104 25.52 -1.60 1.22
CA LEU A 104 24.97 -0.26 1.50
C LEU A 104 24.86 0.04 3.01
N PHE A 105 24.69 -0.99 3.85
CA PHE A 105 24.47 -0.86 5.28
C PHE A 105 25.50 -1.61 6.13
N ALA A 106 26.62 -2.05 5.53
CA ALA A 106 27.70 -2.78 6.21
C ALA A 106 27.21 -4.01 7.00
N GLY A 107 26.13 -4.65 6.54
CA GLY A 107 25.52 -5.81 7.19
C GLY A 107 24.47 -5.49 8.27
N ASP A 108 24.19 -4.21 8.55
CA ASP A 108 23.15 -3.83 9.52
C ASP A 108 21.75 -3.91 8.91
N GLN A 109 21.07 -5.01 9.21
CA GLN A 109 19.71 -5.29 8.76
C GLN A 109 18.67 -4.34 9.39
N LEU A 110 18.91 -3.81 10.60
CA LEU A 110 18.01 -2.86 11.24
C LEU A 110 18.03 -1.52 10.52
N MET A 111 19.22 -1.04 10.16
CA MET A 111 19.38 0.18 9.36
C MET A 111 18.69 0.07 8.00
N ALA A 112 18.82 -1.08 7.33
CA ALA A 112 18.14 -1.32 6.05
C ALA A 112 16.60 -1.27 6.18
N VAL A 113 16.04 -1.85 7.25
CA VAL A 113 14.59 -1.80 7.50
C VAL A 113 14.13 -0.38 7.84
N MET A 114 14.89 0.37 8.64
CA MET A 114 14.57 1.77 8.94
C MET A 114 14.65 2.66 7.69
N PHE A 115 15.61 2.41 6.81
CA PHE A 115 15.67 3.06 5.49
C PHE A 115 14.42 2.78 4.66
N GLY A 116 13.94 1.54 4.66
CA GLY A 116 12.63 1.19 4.09
C GLY A 116 11.46 1.97 4.72
N GLY A 117 11.52 2.21 6.03
CA GLY A 117 10.57 3.09 6.75
C GLY A 117 10.57 4.53 6.23
N VAL A 118 11.75 5.13 6.03
CA VAL A 118 11.88 6.46 5.42
C VAL A 118 11.32 6.46 3.99
N ALA A 119 11.61 5.44 3.20
CA ALA A 119 11.10 5.31 1.84
C ALA A 119 9.55 5.25 1.81
N LEU A 120 8.91 4.57 2.77
CA LEU A 120 7.45 4.58 2.92
C LEU A 120 6.89 5.97 3.24
N LEU A 121 7.59 6.77 4.05
CA LEU A 121 7.17 8.15 4.34
C LEU A 121 7.29 9.05 3.09
N ILE A 122 8.36 8.89 2.31
CA ILE A 122 8.52 9.58 1.03
C ILE A 122 7.39 9.16 0.09
N ALA A 123 7.09 7.86 0.00
CA ALA A 123 5.97 7.34 -0.78
C ALA A 123 4.63 7.92 -0.33
N ALA A 124 4.40 8.09 0.98
CA ALA A 124 3.19 8.76 1.48
C ALA A 124 3.08 10.21 0.98
N GLY A 125 4.20 10.95 1.00
CA GLY A 125 4.28 12.32 0.48
C GLY A 125 4.00 12.39 -1.04
N LEU A 126 4.53 11.45 -1.82
CA LEU A 126 4.27 11.35 -3.25
C LEU A 126 2.82 10.93 -3.53
N ALA A 127 2.30 9.95 -2.79
CA ALA A 127 0.92 9.47 -2.93
C ALA A 127 -0.10 10.58 -2.62
N ALA A 128 0.23 11.52 -1.72
CA ALA A 128 -0.60 12.68 -1.46
C ALA A 128 -0.72 13.64 -2.67
N ARG A 129 0.25 13.61 -3.60
CA ARG A 129 0.23 14.41 -4.84
C ARG A 129 -0.63 13.80 -5.94
N ILE A 130 -1.07 12.55 -5.80
CA ILE A 130 -1.92 11.89 -6.79
C ILE A 130 -3.26 12.63 -6.86
N ARG A 131 -3.59 13.12 -8.07
CA ARG A 131 -4.93 13.63 -8.40
C ARG A 131 -5.76 12.45 -8.87
N LEU A 132 -6.83 12.16 -8.13
CA LEU A 132 -7.87 11.25 -8.59
C LEU A 132 -8.96 12.12 -9.21
N ASP A 133 -9.12 12.04 -10.53
CA ASP A 133 -10.20 12.73 -11.25
C ASP A 133 -11.50 11.91 -11.26
N THR A 134 -11.67 10.98 -10.30
CA THR A 134 -12.80 10.06 -10.28
C THR A 134 -14.02 10.68 -9.59
N PRO A 135 -15.19 10.74 -10.23
CA PRO A 135 -16.44 11.16 -9.61
C PRO A 135 -16.84 10.20 -8.49
N ASN A 136 -17.01 10.74 -7.28
CA ASN A 136 -17.71 10.13 -6.13
C ASN A 136 -17.42 8.63 -5.84
N GLU A 137 -16.40 8.39 -5.03
CA GLU A 137 -16.06 7.10 -4.39
C GLU A 137 -17.20 6.41 -3.61
N GLY A 138 -18.36 7.05 -3.43
CA GLY A 138 -19.58 6.43 -2.91
C GLY A 138 -20.37 5.57 -3.91
N ALA A 139 -19.97 5.57 -5.19
CA ALA A 139 -20.73 4.97 -6.28
C ALA A 139 -20.27 3.57 -6.72
N ILE A 140 -19.20 2.96 -6.19
CA ILE A 140 -18.78 1.62 -6.62
C ILE A 140 -19.00 0.62 -5.49
N ASP A 141 -19.79 -0.41 -5.75
CA ASP A 141 -20.11 -1.45 -4.79
C ASP A 141 -18.94 -2.46 -4.65
N PRO A 142 -18.42 -2.69 -3.43
CA PRO A 142 -17.18 -3.46 -3.23
C PRO A 142 -17.33 -4.98 -3.47
N VAL A 143 -18.55 -5.46 -3.81
CA VAL A 143 -18.83 -6.87 -4.11
C VAL A 143 -19.07 -7.12 -5.61
N SER A 144 -19.58 -6.13 -6.37
CA SER A 144 -19.87 -6.31 -7.81
C SER A 144 -18.96 -5.50 -8.74
N GLY A 145 -18.22 -4.49 -8.24
CA GLY A 145 -17.40 -3.61 -9.08
C GLY A 145 -18.22 -2.83 -10.12
N ARG A 146 -19.51 -2.61 -9.87
CA ARG A 146 -20.41 -1.82 -10.72
C ARG A 146 -20.68 -0.47 -10.08
N ALA A 147 -20.98 0.51 -10.93
CA ALA A 147 -21.58 1.74 -10.46
C ALA A 147 -22.93 1.42 -9.79
N LYS A 148 -23.18 1.97 -8.59
CA LYS A 148 -24.49 2.00 -7.95
C LYS A 148 -25.47 2.56 -8.99
N PRO A 149 -26.58 1.86 -9.26
CA PRO A 149 -27.56 2.34 -10.22
C PRO A 149 -28.01 3.72 -9.77
N SER A 150 -27.83 4.70 -10.67
CA SER A 150 -28.31 6.06 -10.49
C SER A 150 -29.79 6.00 -10.15
N ALA A 151 -30.13 6.38 -8.92
CA ALA A 151 -31.51 6.58 -8.52
C ALA A 151 -32.03 7.81 -9.27
N LYS A 152 -32.58 7.56 -10.46
CA LYS A 152 -33.32 8.53 -11.25
C LYS A 152 -34.48 9.04 -10.39
N LYS A 153 -34.50 10.34 -10.10
CA LYS A 153 -35.73 11.10 -9.86
C LYS A 153 -35.79 12.18 -10.92
#